data_AF-A0A6V7K0H1-F1
#
_entry.id   AF-A0A6V7K0H1-F1
#
_cell.length_a   1.000
_cell.length_b   1.000
_cell.length_c   1.000
_cell.angle_alpha   90.00
_cell.angle_beta   90.00
_cell.angle_gamma   90.00
#
_symmetry.space_group_name_H-M   'P 1'
#
loop_
_entity.id
_entity.type
_entity.pdbx_description
1 polymer ?
#
loop_
_entity_poly.entity_id
_entity_poly.type
_entity_poly.pdbx_seq_one_letter_code
_entity_poly.pdbx_strand_id
1 'polypeptide(L)'
;IRVMVNDKIVGLKTKMITLYDEQVNCFINQFDRYFDEERLQLQSITSPPSHLAEFIRKKRNSTIGTTRGSVTKAENIADAIGLETAFNAYMNLKSNKHVNGELKLPGFEKFTDKQMFFISFAQ
;
A
#
# COMPACT_ATOMS: atom_id res chain seq x y z
N ILE A 1 -16.22 -21.96 -33.59
CA ILE A 1 -14.80 -21.63 -33.28
C ILE A 1 -14.62 -20.18 -32.84
N ARG A 2 -15.02 -19.16 -33.61
CA ARG A 2 -14.83 -17.72 -33.27
C ARG A 2 -15.51 -17.26 -31.96
N VAL A 3 -16.72 -17.76 -31.68
CA VAL A 3 -17.48 -17.46 -30.44
C VAL A 3 -16.78 -18.00 -29.19
N MET A 4 -16.31 -19.25 -29.25
CA MET A 4 -15.59 -19.89 -28.13
C MET A 4 -14.24 -19.22 -27.80
N VAL A 5 -13.60 -18.59 -28.78
CA VAL A 5 -12.36 -17.81 -28.55
C VAL A 5 -12.69 -16.51 -27.81
N ASN A 6 -13.78 -15.83 -28.17
CA ASN A 6 -14.25 -14.63 -27.46
C ASN A 6 -14.65 -14.96 -26.02
N ASP A 7 -15.38 -16.05 -25.79
CA ASP A 7 -15.79 -16.45 -24.44
C ASP A 7 -14.59 -16.75 -23.53
N LYS A 8 -13.54 -17.39 -24.08
CA LYS A 8 -12.29 -17.62 -23.35
C LYS A 8 -11.54 -16.33 -23.02
N ILE A 9 -11.50 -15.37 -23.95
CA ILE A 9 -10.85 -14.06 -23.73
C ILE A 9 -11.61 -13.26 -22.67
N VAL A 10 -12.95 -13.23 -22.74
CA VAL A 10 -13.79 -12.57 -21.74
C VAL A 10 -13.60 -13.23 -20.38
N GLY A 11 -13.62 -14.57 -20.31
CA GLY A 11 -13.38 -15.31 -19.07
C GLY A 11 -12.00 -15.01 -18.46
N LEU A 12 -10.95 -14.89 -19.28
CA LEU A 12 -9.61 -14.54 -18.82
C LEU A 12 -9.57 -13.10 -18.26
N LYS A 13 -10.21 -12.15 -18.93
CA LYS A 13 -10.29 -10.75 -18.45
C LYS A 13 -10.99 -10.67 -17.10
N THR A 14 -12.12 -11.35 -16.93
CA THR A 14 -12.85 -11.39 -15.66
C THR A 14 -11.98 -11.95 -14.56
N LYS A 15 -11.27 -13.07 -14.81
CA LYS A 15 -10.37 -13.67 -13.83
C LYS A 15 -9.24 -12.72 -13.40
N MET A 16 -8.63 -11.99 -14.35
CA MET A 16 -7.60 -11.01 -14.02
C MET A 16 -8.14 -9.86 -13.18
N ILE A 17 -9.32 -9.33 -13.51
CA ILE A 17 -9.96 -8.25 -12.74
C ILE A 17 -10.26 -8.72 -11.32
N THR A 18 -10.83 -9.91 -11.15
CA THR A 18 -11.11 -10.46 -9.82
C THR A 18 -9.85 -10.62 -8.98
N LEU A 19 -8.77 -11.15 -9.55
CA LEU A 19 -7.49 -11.28 -8.85
C LEU A 19 -6.87 -9.93 -8.49
N TYR A 20 -7.00 -8.94 -9.37
CA TYR A 20 -6.57 -7.58 -9.09
C TYR A 20 -7.37 -6.98 -7.92
N ASP A 21 -8.70 -7.12 -7.93
CA ASP A 21 -9.57 -6.62 -6.87
C ASP A 21 -9.29 -7.30 -5.52
N GLU A 22 -8.99 -8.59 -5.51
CA GLU A 22 -8.55 -9.31 -4.30
C GLU A 22 -7.28 -8.69 -3.71
N GLN A 23 -6.29 -8.38 -4.54
CA GLN A 23 -5.04 -7.73 -4.09
C GLN A 23 -5.30 -6.29 -3.60
N VAL A 24 -6.12 -5.53 -4.33
CA VAL A 24 -6.51 -4.16 -3.96
C VAL A 24 -7.18 -4.13 -2.57
N ASN A 25 -8.02 -5.12 -2.26
CA ASN A 25 -8.70 -5.19 -0.97
C ASN A 25 -7.73 -5.36 0.21
N CYS A 26 -6.58 -6.02 0.02
CA CYS A 26 -5.55 -6.08 1.05
C CYS A 26 -5.00 -4.69 1.39
N PHE A 27 -4.74 -3.86 0.36
CA PHE A 27 -4.31 -2.47 0.57
C PHE A 27 -5.39 -1.65 1.26
N ILE A 28 -6.65 -1.74 0.83
CA ILE A 28 -7.76 -1.02 1.47
C ILE A 28 -7.82 -1.39 2.95
N ASN A 29 -7.84 -2.68 3.27
CA ASN A 29 -7.95 -3.16 4.66
C ASN A 29 -6.74 -2.79 5.53
N GLN A 30 -5.53 -2.76 4.96
CA GLN A 30 -4.33 -2.31 5.67
C GLN A 30 -4.45 -0.83 6.04
N PHE A 31 -4.76 0.03 5.07
CA PHE A 31 -4.80 1.47 5.27
C PHE A 31 -6.01 1.91 6.09
N ASP A 32 -7.16 1.23 5.95
CA ASP A 32 -8.32 1.49 6.80
C ASP A 32 -8.01 1.21 8.27
N ARG A 33 -7.33 0.09 8.57
CA ARG A 33 -6.87 -0.21 9.93
C ARG A 33 -5.90 0.84 10.44
N TYR A 34 -4.92 1.24 9.63
CA TYR A 34 -3.96 2.28 10.01
C TYR A 34 -4.66 3.60 10.38
N PHE A 35 -5.60 4.07 9.54
CA PHE A 35 -6.33 5.31 9.80
C PHE A 35 -7.32 5.21 10.96
N ASP A 36 -7.89 4.03 11.21
CA ASP A 36 -8.75 3.80 12.36
C ASP A 36 -7.95 3.73 13.67
N GLU A 37 -6.77 3.09 13.68
CA GLU A 37 -5.84 3.09 14.81
C GLU A 37 -5.37 4.52 15.15
N GLU A 38 -4.96 5.29 14.14
CA GLU A 38 -4.61 6.71 14.29
C GLU A 38 -5.77 7.52 14.91
N ARG A 39 -7.00 7.26 14.47
CA ARG A 39 -8.19 7.93 15.00
C ARG A 39 -8.49 7.52 16.44
N LEU A 40 -8.31 6.26 16.81
CA LEU A 40 -8.54 5.76 18.18
C LEU A 40 -7.55 6.37 19.17
N GLN A 41 -6.31 6.59 18.74
CA GLN A 41 -5.30 7.31 19.54
C GLN A 41 -5.68 8.78 19.77
N LEU A 42 -6.41 9.41 18.84
CA LEU A 42 -6.89 10.79 18.98
C LEU A 42 -8.20 10.90 19.79
N GLN A 43 -9.06 9.88 19.75
CA GLN A 43 -10.35 9.86 20.47
C GLN A 43 -10.21 9.65 21.97
N SER A 44 -9.13 8.99 22.44
CA SER A 44 -8.82 8.86 23.86
C SER A 44 -8.52 10.19 24.56
N ILE A 45 -8.35 11.27 23.79
CA ILE A 45 -8.04 12.62 24.27
C ILE A 45 -9.30 13.52 24.25
N THR A 46 -10.34 13.15 23.51
CA THR A 46 -11.57 13.96 23.34
C THR A 46 -12.82 13.08 23.23
N SER A 47 -13.19 12.36 24.29
CA SER A 47 -14.40 11.52 24.29
C SER A 47 -15.68 12.38 24.23
N PRO A 48 -16.49 12.33 23.15
CA PRO A 48 -17.84 12.89 23.18
C PRO A 48 -18.76 11.98 24.02
N PRO A 49 -19.88 12.49 24.58
CA PRO A 49 -20.86 11.66 25.28
C PRO A 49 -21.30 10.46 24.43
N SER A 50 -21.42 9.29 25.07
CA SER A 50 -21.65 7.97 24.45
C SER A 50 -22.78 7.96 23.40
N HIS A 51 -23.84 8.74 23.63
CA HIS A 51 -24.99 8.84 22.71
C HIS A 51 -24.66 9.54 21.38
N LEU A 52 -23.73 10.52 21.38
CA LEU A 52 -23.30 11.20 20.16
C LEU A 52 -22.27 10.35 19.39
N ALA A 53 -21.42 9.61 20.10
CA ALA A 53 -20.47 8.67 19.50
C ALA A 53 -21.20 7.56 18.70
N GLU A 54 -22.29 7.02 19.23
CA GLU A 54 -23.09 6.01 18.55
C GLU A 54 -23.84 6.56 17.33
N PHE A 55 -24.37 7.78 17.42
CA PHE A 55 -25.02 8.45 16.29
C PHE A 55 -24.03 8.75 15.14
N ILE A 56 -22.83 9.23 15.46
CA ILE A 56 -21.75 9.47 14.47
C ILE A 56 -21.28 8.15 13.85
N ARG A 57 -21.14 7.07 14.65
CA ARG A 57 -20.82 5.72 14.17
C ARG A 57 -21.87 5.22 13.19
N LYS A 58 -23.16 5.33 13.53
CA LYS A 58 -24.28 4.88 12.70
C LYS A 58 -24.43 5.71 11.42
N LYS A 59 -24.23 7.04 11.49
CA LYS A 59 -24.28 7.93 10.32
C LYS A 59 -23.11 7.69 9.37
N ARG A 60 -21.91 7.41 9.89
CA ARG A 60 -20.72 7.04 9.10
C ARG A 60 -20.88 5.66 8.43
N ASN A 61 -21.53 4.71 9.11
CA ASN A 61 -21.86 3.39 8.56
C ASN A 61 -23.05 3.39 7.58
N SER A 62 -23.85 4.46 7.55
CA SER A 62 -25.04 4.58 6.68
C SER A 62 -24.77 5.33 5.37
N THR A 63 -23.70 6.11 5.27
CA THR A 63 -23.07 6.38 3.98
C THR A 63 -22.41 5.08 3.52
N ILE A 64 -22.70 4.62 2.31
CA ILE A 64 -21.73 3.85 1.50
C ILE A 64 -20.53 4.79 1.30
N GLY A 65 -19.75 4.94 2.36
CA GLY A 65 -18.71 5.95 2.50
C GLY A 65 -17.41 5.29 2.12
N THR A 66 -16.87 5.67 0.98
CA THR A 66 -15.50 5.36 0.58
C THR A 66 -14.57 5.62 1.76
N THR A 67 -14.04 4.53 2.33
CA THR A 67 -13.06 4.59 3.42
C THR A 67 -11.80 5.29 2.94
N ARG A 68 -10.95 5.78 3.84
CA ARG A 68 -9.72 6.46 3.43
C ARG A 68 -8.81 5.53 2.62
N GLY A 69 -8.70 4.26 3.02
CA GLY A 69 -7.98 3.25 2.25
C GLY A 69 -8.59 3.02 0.88
N SER A 70 -9.93 3.05 0.74
CA SER A 70 -10.59 2.96 -0.57
C SER A 70 -10.30 4.18 -1.47
N VAL A 71 -10.20 5.38 -0.88
CA VAL A 71 -9.85 6.61 -1.61
C VAL A 71 -8.38 6.62 -2.05
N THR A 72 -7.46 6.15 -1.20
CA THR A 72 -6.01 6.21 -1.47
C THR A 72 -5.44 4.96 -2.14
N LYS A 73 -6.26 3.93 -2.40
CA LYS A 73 -5.80 2.63 -2.91
C LYS A 73 -4.89 2.70 -4.14
N ALA A 74 -5.15 3.60 -5.08
CA ALA A 74 -4.37 3.70 -6.30
C ALA A 74 -2.94 4.18 -6.00
N GLU A 75 -2.79 5.24 -5.20
CA GLU A 75 -1.50 5.77 -4.77
C GLU A 75 -0.75 4.77 -3.88
N ASN A 76 -1.44 4.14 -2.91
CA ASN A 76 -0.79 3.15 -2.04
C ASN A 76 -0.22 1.96 -2.82
N ILE A 77 -0.93 1.52 -3.87
CA ILE A 77 -0.47 0.46 -4.78
C ILE A 77 0.73 0.97 -5.59
N ALA A 78 0.66 2.19 -6.13
CA ALA A 78 1.75 2.79 -6.88
C ALA A 78 3.02 2.94 -6.03
N ASP A 79 2.89 3.40 -4.79
CA ASP A 79 4.00 3.56 -3.84
C ASP A 79 4.66 2.21 -3.53
N ALA A 80 3.86 1.17 -3.23
CA ALA A 80 4.37 -0.15 -2.90
C ALA A 80 5.09 -0.81 -4.09
N ILE A 81 4.47 -0.80 -5.27
CA ILE A 81 5.05 -1.38 -6.49
C ILE A 81 6.25 -0.56 -6.95
N GLY A 82 6.19 0.76 -6.84
CA GLY A 82 7.27 1.68 -7.17
C GLY A 82 8.51 1.41 -6.32
N LEU A 83 8.34 1.28 -5.01
CA LEU A 83 9.42 0.94 -4.09
C LEU A 83 10.03 -0.44 -4.38
N GLU A 84 9.19 -1.46 -4.58
CA GLU A 84 9.64 -2.82 -4.93
C GLU A 84 10.45 -2.81 -6.24
N THR A 85 9.93 -2.14 -7.26
CA THR A 85 10.57 -2.06 -8.58
C THR A 85 11.91 -1.33 -8.50
N ALA A 86 11.96 -0.19 -7.80
CA ALA A 86 13.19 0.57 -7.62
C ALA A 86 14.25 -0.23 -6.83
N PHE A 87 13.84 -0.93 -5.78
CA PHE A 87 14.75 -1.78 -5.00
C PHE A 87 15.30 -2.94 -5.84
N ASN A 88 14.45 -3.61 -6.61
CA ASN A 88 14.88 -4.68 -7.52
C ASN A 88 15.85 -4.17 -8.59
N ALA A 89 15.61 -2.99 -9.16
CA ALA A 89 16.52 -2.34 -10.09
C ALA A 89 17.89 -2.02 -9.44
N TYR A 90 17.87 -1.49 -8.21
CA TYR A 90 19.08 -1.22 -7.43
C TYR A 90 19.88 -2.51 -7.16
N MET A 91 19.20 -3.59 -6.75
CA MET A 91 19.85 -4.88 -6.51
C MET A 91 20.43 -5.49 -7.79
N ASN A 92 19.72 -5.41 -8.92
CA ASN A 92 20.22 -5.87 -10.22
C ASN A 92 21.46 -5.09 -10.66
N LEU A 93 21.47 -3.77 -10.46
CA LEU A 93 22.63 -2.92 -10.75
C LEU A 93 23.84 -3.34 -9.91
N LYS A 94 23.62 -3.60 -8.62
CA LYS A 94 24.67 -4.00 -7.67
C LYS A 94 25.23 -5.39 -7.99
N SER A 95 24.40 -6.32 -8.47
CA SER A 95 24.84 -7.67 -8.87
C SER A 95 25.63 -7.66 -10.19
N ASN A 96 25.27 -6.80 -11.14
CA ASN A 96 25.86 -6.78 -12.49
C ASN A 96 27.13 -5.93 -12.59
N LYS A 97 27.29 -4.94 -11.72
CA LYS A 97 28.51 -4.15 -11.62
C LYS A 97 29.34 -4.75 -10.49
N HIS A 98 30.53 -5.25 -10.78
CA HIS A 98 31.57 -5.47 -9.76
C HIS A 98 31.99 -4.10 -9.19
N VAL A 99 31.09 -3.48 -8.41
CA VAL A 99 31.40 -2.25 -7.70
C VAL A 99 32.39 -2.65 -6.61
N ASN A 100 33.64 -2.27 -6.81
CA ASN A 100 34.72 -2.48 -5.86
C ASN A 100 34.35 -1.80 -4.52
N GLY A 101 33.83 -2.59 -3.58
CA GLY A 101 33.51 -2.13 -2.23
C GLY A 101 32.29 -1.20 -2.14
N GLU A 102 31.58 -1.27 -1.03
CA GLU A 102 30.46 -0.39 -0.72
C GLU A 102 31.02 1.00 -0.33
N LEU A 103 30.78 2.04 -1.16
CA LEU A 103 31.11 3.41 -0.78
C LEU A 103 30.11 3.87 0.29
N LYS A 104 30.57 3.92 1.54
CA LYS A 104 29.76 4.36 2.67
C LYS A 104 29.74 5.88 2.78
N LEU A 105 28.57 6.43 3.08
CA LEU A 105 28.41 7.84 3.41
C LEU A 105 29.06 8.11 4.77
N PRO A 106 29.90 9.17 4.90
CA PRO A 106 30.49 9.56 6.17
C PRO A 106 29.41 9.80 7.25
N GLY A 107 29.59 9.21 8.43
CA GLY A 107 28.63 9.27 9.54
C GLY A 107 27.48 8.25 9.46
N PHE A 108 27.40 7.47 8.38
CA PHE A 108 26.37 6.44 8.16
C PHE A 108 26.97 5.06 7.83
N GLU A 109 28.26 4.86 8.10
CA GLU A 109 29.03 3.66 7.75
C GLU A 109 28.49 2.38 8.41
N LYS A 110 27.76 2.52 9.53
CA LYS A 110 27.11 1.42 10.23
C LYS A 110 25.94 0.79 9.47
N PHE A 111 25.41 1.46 8.44
CA PHE A 111 24.28 0.97 7.66
C PHE A 111 24.74 0.25 6.39
N THR A 112 24.09 -0.88 6.11
CA THR A 112 24.24 -1.57 4.81
C THR A 112 23.60 -0.72 3.71
N ASP A 113 24.01 -0.92 2.46
CA ASP A 113 23.43 -0.11 1.37
C ASP A 113 21.94 -0.41 1.17
N LYS A 114 21.49 -1.63 1.50
CA LYS A 114 20.06 -1.98 1.52
C LYS A 114 19.32 -1.14 2.55
N GLN A 115 19.86 -1.00 3.76
CA GLN A 115 19.27 -0.13 4.78
C GLN A 115 19.31 1.33 4.33
N MET A 116 20.42 1.77 3.73
CA MET A 116 20.55 3.14 3.23
C MET A 116 19.54 3.46 2.14
N PHE A 117 19.25 2.52 1.24
CA PHE A 117 18.20 2.66 0.23
C PHE A 117 16.84 2.98 0.88
N PHE A 118 16.43 2.18 1.88
CA PHE A 118 15.14 2.41 2.56
C PHE A 118 15.15 3.68 3.43
N ILE A 119 16.29 4.05 4.03
CA ILE A 119 16.44 5.33 4.71
C ILE A 119 16.24 6.48 3.72
N SER A 120 16.87 6.45 2.54
CA SER A 120 16.73 7.51 1.53
C SER A 120 15.33 7.61 0.95
N PHE A 121 14.59 6.51 0.88
CA PHE A 121 13.20 6.51 0.44
C PHE A 121 12.27 7.22 1.44
N ALA A 122 12.58 7.13 2.74
CA ALA A 122 11.71 7.62 3.82
C ALA A 122 12.01 9.05 4.30
N GLN A 123 12.96 9.76 3.68
CA GLN A 123 13.36 11.13 4.06
C GLN A 123 12.37 12.21 3.62
#